data_AF-A0A8S3F3H4-F1
#
_entry.id   AF-A0A8S3F3H4-F1
#
_cell.length_a   1.000
_cell.length_b   1.000
_cell.length_c   1.000
_cell.angle_alpha   90.00
_cell.angle_beta   90.00
_cell.angle_gamma   90.00
#
_symmetry.space_group_name_H-M   'P 1'
#
loop_
_entity.id
_entity.type
_entity.pdbx_description
1 polymer ?
#
loop_
_entity_poly.entity_id
_entity_poly.type
_entity_poly.pdbx_seq_one_letter_code
_entity_poly.pdbx_strand_id
1 'polypeptide(L)'
;MNKDRPFEISDALRQNLQVERVDSQIVQDIANMLFHYDVLPSTDIPVLICWFVGPIAIAVENLSEQLIGQICHEVLCRYLNIPQEKNPPVQILRSAWHSNKYIRGSYSYASTASTKHDRKQLAAAYAPDRVPRILFAGEATHQQYYSTVNAAMETGIQAAKTILSTIN
;
A
#
# COMPACT_ATOMS: atom_id res chain seq x y z
N MET A 1 -15.91 -19.87 12.18
CA MET A 1 -16.38 -19.54 10.81
C MET A 1 -15.55 -20.34 9.83
N ASN A 2 -16.16 -21.10 8.91
CA ASN A 2 -15.43 -21.95 7.98
C ASN A 2 -14.78 -21.08 6.89
N LYS A 3 -13.43 -21.01 6.87
CA LYS A 3 -12.67 -20.26 5.86
C LYS A 3 -12.81 -20.85 4.45
N ASP A 4 -13.30 -22.10 4.35
CA ASP A 4 -13.45 -22.80 3.07
C ASP A 4 -14.79 -22.47 2.37
N ARG A 5 -15.69 -21.70 3.01
CA ARG A 5 -16.95 -21.29 2.38
C ARG A 5 -16.73 -19.97 1.64
N PRO A 6 -16.95 -19.92 0.31
CA PRO A 6 -16.87 -18.69 -0.47
C PRO A 6 -17.68 -17.54 0.15
N PHE A 7 -17.20 -16.33 -0.07
CA PHE A 7 -17.94 -15.13 0.28
C PHE A 7 -19.18 -15.06 -0.60
N GLU A 8 -20.34 -14.90 0.04
CA GLU A 8 -21.62 -14.83 -0.64
C GLU A 8 -21.88 -13.39 -1.04
N ILE A 9 -21.94 -13.14 -2.35
CA ILE A 9 -22.14 -11.80 -2.91
C ILE A 9 -23.62 -11.43 -2.79
N SER A 10 -23.90 -10.37 -2.02
CA SER A 10 -25.24 -9.80 -1.86
C SER A 10 -25.82 -9.30 -3.19
N ASP A 11 -27.15 -9.20 -3.29
CA ASP A 11 -27.80 -8.66 -4.50
C ASP A 11 -27.40 -7.21 -4.78
N ALA A 12 -27.25 -6.41 -3.71
CA ALA A 12 -26.78 -5.02 -3.81
C ALA A 12 -25.35 -4.96 -4.37
N LEU A 13 -24.45 -5.83 -3.89
CA LEU A 13 -23.09 -5.89 -4.40
C LEU A 13 -23.04 -6.40 -5.85
N ARG A 14 -23.86 -7.39 -6.21
CA ARG A 14 -24.00 -7.85 -7.60
C ARG A 14 -24.43 -6.73 -8.54
N GLN A 15 -25.39 -5.90 -8.11
CA GLN A 15 -25.84 -4.75 -8.90
C GLN A 15 -24.70 -3.76 -9.13
N ASN A 16 -23.94 -3.41 -8.08
CA ASN A 16 -22.82 -2.47 -8.21
C ASN A 16 -21.67 -3.02 -9.07
N LEU A 17 -21.35 -4.32 -8.97
CA LEU A 17 -20.40 -4.98 -9.87
C LEU A 17 -20.83 -4.89 -11.33
N GLN A 18 -22.12 -5.06 -11.63
CA GLN A 18 -22.65 -4.93 -12.99
C GLN A 18 -22.54 -3.50 -13.51
N VAL A 19 -22.86 -2.50 -12.67
CA VAL A 19 -22.78 -1.07 -13.03
C VAL A 19 -21.33 -0.68 -13.33
N GLU A 20 -20.38 -1.11 -12.50
CA GLU A 20 -18.95 -0.81 -12.67
C GLU A 20 -18.25 -1.76 -13.66
N ARG A 21 -18.96 -2.77 -14.20
CA ARG A 21 -18.44 -3.78 -15.13
C ARG A 21 -17.22 -4.53 -14.56
N VAL A 22 -17.28 -4.85 -13.28
CA VAL A 22 -16.22 -5.53 -12.52
C VAL A 22 -16.55 -7.02 -12.40
N ASP A 23 -15.55 -7.87 -12.64
CA ASP A 23 -15.68 -9.31 -12.46
C ASP A 23 -15.89 -9.64 -10.97
N SER A 24 -16.93 -10.42 -10.68
CA SER A 24 -17.24 -10.92 -9.33
C SER A 24 -16.11 -11.66 -8.64
N GLN A 25 -15.15 -12.23 -9.37
CA GLN A 25 -13.97 -12.89 -8.80
C GLN A 25 -13.17 -11.94 -7.88
N ILE A 26 -13.13 -10.64 -8.20
CA ILE A 26 -12.41 -9.66 -7.38
C ILE A 26 -12.96 -9.57 -5.97
N VAL A 27 -14.26 -9.82 -5.78
CA VAL A 27 -14.89 -9.80 -4.46
C VAL A 27 -14.34 -10.92 -3.61
N GLN A 28 -14.17 -12.10 -4.18
CA GLN A 28 -13.60 -13.23 -3.47
C GLN A 28 -12.14 -13.00 -3.13
N ASP A 29 -11.38 -12.39 -4.05
CA ASP A 29 -9.96 -12.07 -3.83
C ASP A 29 -9.79 -11.03 -2.71
N ILE A 30 -10.61 -9.98 -2.70
CA ILE A 30 -10.67 -8.98 -1.63
C ILE A 30 -11.07 -9.63 -0.31
N ALA A 31 -12.17 -10.40 -0.29
CA ALA A 31 -12.67 -11.05 0.92
C ALA A 31 -11.66 -12.03 1.53
N ASN A 32 -10.90 -12.75 0.69
CA ASN A 32 -9.83 -13.64 1.14
C ASN A 32 -8.62 -12.90 1.74
N MET A 33 -8.37 -11.66 1.30
CA MET A 33 -7.27 -10.83 1.80
C MET A 33 -7.63 -10.07 3.09
N LEU A 34 -8.92 -9.84 3.35
CA LEU A 34 -9.41 -9.10 4.52
C LEU A 34 -9.51 -9.99 5.76
N PHE A 35 -8.40 -10.17 6.47
CA PHE A 35 -8.36 -10.94 7.72
C PHE A 35 -8.37 -10.08 8.99
N HIS A 36 -8.17 -8.76 8.88
CA HIS A 36 -8.05 -7.85 10.03
C HIS A 36 -8.43 -6.41 9.66
N TYR A 37 -8.95 -5.68 10.64
CA TYR A 37 -9.15 -4.24 10.61
C TYR A 37 -8.46 -3.59 11.80
N ASP A 38 -7.56 -2.64 11.52
CA ASP A 38 -7.02 -1.79 12.57
C ASP A 38 -8.04 -0.70 12.93
N VAL A 39 -8.32 -0.55 14.21
CA VAL A 39 -9.09 0.59 14.71
C VAL A 39 -8.10 1.73 14.94
N LEU A 40 -8.38 2.91 14.39
CA LEU A 40 -7.55 4.09 14.64
C LEU A 40 -8.17 4.91 15.80
N PRO A 41 -7.61 4.83 17.02
CA PRO A 41 -8.24 5.43 18.20
C PRO A 41 -7.98 6.93 18.35
N SER A 42 -7.01 7.46 17.60
CA SER A 42 -6.55 8.85 17.69
C SER A 42 -7.42 9.84 16.91
N THR A 43 -8.53 9.38 16.35
CA THR A 43 -9.50 10.23 15.64
C THR A 43 -10.75 10.39 16.49
N ASP A 44 -11.33 11.59 16.52
CA ASP A 44 -12.62 11.85 17.18
C ASP A 44 -13.82 11.21 16.43
N ILE A 45 -13.55 10.43 15.39
CA ILE A 45 -14.50 9.68 14.58
C ILE A 45 -14.07 8.21 14.51
N PRO A 46 -15.00 7.23 14.47
CA PRO A 46 -14.66 5.82 14.33
C PRO A 46 -14.04 5.53 12.96
N VAL A 47 -12.77 5.11 12.93
CA VAL A 47 -12.04 4.79 11.70
C VAL A 47 -11.51 3.36 11.77
N LEU A 48 -11.76 2.61 10.69
CA LEU A 48 -11.20 1.29 10.44
C LEU A 48 -10.24 1.37 9.26
N ILE A 49 -9.10 0.69 9.38
CA ILE A 49 -8.09 0.56 8.33
C ILE A 49 -7.96 -0.92 7.98
N CYS A 50 -7.92 -1.22 6.69
CA CYS A 50 -7.60 -2.56 6.18
C CYS A 50 -6.44 -2.48 5.19
N TRP A 51 -5.75 -3.61 5.00
CA TRP A 51 -4.54 -3.69 4.20
C TRP A 51 -4.73 -4.64 3.03
N PHE A 52 -4.32 -4.19 1.85
CA PHE A 52 -4.19 -5.03 0.66
C PHE A 52 -2.71 -5.19 0.32
N VAL A 53 -2.30 -6.42 0.01
CA VAL A 53 -0.91 -6.76 -0.33
C VAL A 53 -0.84 -7.60 -1.59
N GLY A 54 0.28 -7.57 -2.31
CA GLY A 54 0.45 -8.37 -3.53
C GLY A 54 -0.44 -7.90 -4.70
N PRO A 55 -0.82 -8.78 -5.63
CA PRO A 55 -1.54 -8.41 -6.85
C PRO A 55 -2.87 -7.69 -6.60
N ILE A 56 -3.59 -8.06 -5.53
CA ILE A 56 -4.88 -7.43 -5.21
C ILE A 56 -4.71 -5.96 -4.84
N ALA A 57 -3.59 -5.57 -4.23
CA ALA A 57 -3.29 -4.16 -3.90
C ALA A 57 -3.22 -3.27 -5.14
N ILE A 58 -2.82 -3.83 -6.29
CA ILE A 58 -2.79 -3.14 -7.58
C ILE A 58 -4.19 -3.15 -8.21
N ALA A 59 -4.87 -4.29 -8.18
CA ALA A 59 -6.19 -4.45 -8.80
C ALA A 59 -7.24 -3.53 -8.17
N VAL A 60 -7.23 -3.37 -6.84
CA VAL A 60 -8.17 -2.48 -6.12
C VAL A 60 -7.97 -1.01 -6.47
N GLU A 61 -6.85 -0.59 -7.06
CA GLU A 61 -6.69 0.81 -7.50
C GLU A 61 -7.59 1.18 -8.67
N ASN A 62 -8.12 0.18 -9.40
CA ASN A 62 -9.03 0.39 -10.53
C ASN A 62 -10.52 0.31 -10.14
N LEU A 63 -10.82 0.06 -8.87
CA LEU A 63 -12.19 0.00 -8.36
C LEU A 63 -12.59 1.32 -7.72
N SER A 64 -13.89 1.63 -7.72
CA SER A 64 -14.41 2.78 -6.98
C SER A 64 -14.22 2.59 -5.47
N GLU A 65 -14.07 3.70 -4.74
CA GLU A 65 -14.01 3.68 -3.28
C GLU A 65 -15.31 3.13 -2.68
N GLN A 66 -16.46 3.40 -3.33
CA GLN A 66 -17.76 2.92 -2.92
C GLN A 66 -17.84 1.39 -2.99
N LEU A 67 -17.40 0.79 -4.10
CA LEU A 67 -17.40 -0.65 -4.29
C LEU A 67 -16.45 -1.35 -3.29
N ILE A 68 -15.23 -0.83 -3.13
CA ILE A 68 -14.27 -1.37 -2.14
C ILE A 68 -14.86 -1.27 -0.73
N GLY A 69 -15.41 -0.12 -0.37
CA GLY A 69 -16.01 0.11 0.94
C GLY A 69 -17.17 -0.83 1.22
N GLN A 70 -18.02 -1.07 0.23
CA GLN A 70 -19.11 -2.03 0.36
C GLN A 70 -18.61 -3.45 0.56
N ILE A 71 -17.62 -3.91 -0.23
CA ILE A 71 -17.05 -5.26 -0.06
C ILE A 71 -16.44 -5.40 1.33
N CYS A 72 -15.63 -4.43 1.76
CA CYS A 72 -15.03 -4.41 3.09
C CYS A 72 -16.10 -4.48 4.19
N HIS A 73 -17.15 -3.67 4.07
CA HIS A 73 -18.26 -3.61 5.03
C HIS A 73 -19.03 -4.93 5.11
N GLU A 74 -19.41 -5.51 3.97
CA GLU A 74 -20.14 -6.78 3.95
C GLU A 74 -19.30 -7.94 4.49
N VAL A 75 -17.99 -7.95 4.21
CA VAL A 75 -17.03 -8.89 4.79
C VAL A 75 -16.98 -8.74 6.31
N LEU A 76 -16.85 -7.51 6.82
CA LEU A 76 -16.84 -7.23 8.25
C LEU A 76 -18.15 -7.67 8.93
N CYS A 77 -19.31 -7.29 8.38
CA CYS A 77 -20.62 -7.70 8.89
C CYS A 77 -20.76 -9.23 8.95
N ARG A 78 -20.25 -9.95 7.95
CA ARG A 78 -20.23 -11.42 7.95
C ARG A 78 -19.35 -11.98 9.06
N TYR A 79 -18.15 -11.42 9.27
CA TYR A 79 -17.26 -11.84 10.37
C TYR A 79 -17.90 -11.60 11.75
N LEU A 80 -18.59 -10.48 11.91
CA LEU A 80 -19.26 -10.10 13.16
C LEU A 80 -20.63 -10.76 13.33
N ASN A 81 -21.14 -11.45 12.31
CA ASN A 81 -22.48 -12.04 12.25
C ASN A 81 -23.59 -11.01 12.55
N ILE A 82 -23.52 -9.86 11.88
CA ILE A 82 -24.51 -8.77 11.98
C ILE A 82 -25.11 -8.44 10.60
N PRO A 83 -26.30 -7.81 10.55
CA PRO A 83 -26.91 -7.40 9.28
C PRO A 83 -26.04 -6.38 8.52
N GLN A 84 -26.06 -6.45 7.18
CA GLN A 84 -25.24 -5.59 6.31
C GLN A 84 -25.68 -4.12 6.36
N GLU A 85 -26.94 -3.85 6.71
CA GLU A 85 -27.50 -2.50 6.82
C GLU A 85 -27.02 -1.75 8.07
N LYS A 86 -26.39 -2.45 9.02
CA LYS A 86 -25.89 -1.82 10.24
C LYS A 86 -24.59 -1.08 9.99
N ASN A 87 -24.58 0.20 10.38
CA ASN A 87 -23.38 1.05 10.46
C ASN A 87 -22.56 1.06 9.14
N PRO A 88 -23.18 1.38 7.99
CA PRO A 88 -22.43 1.48 6.75
C PRO A 88 -21.34 2.56 6.86
N PRO A 89 -20.18 2.38 6.20
CA PRO A 89 -19.13 3.37 6.20
C PRO A 89 -19.62 4.69 5.57
N VAL A 90 -19.40 5.80 6.27
CA VAL A 90 -19.82 7.15 5.83
C VAL A 90 -18.84 7.76 4.82
N GLN A 91 -17.58 7.35 4.89
CA GLN A 91 -16.52 7.78 4.01
C GLN A 91 -15.54 6.64 3.81
N ILE A 92 -15.08 6.48 2.57
CA ILE A 92 -14.05 5.51 2.20
C ILE A 92 -12.90 6.29 1.59
N LEU A 93 -11.69 5.95 1.98
CA LEU A 93 -10.47 6.46 1.38
C LEU A 93 -9.63 5.26 0.98
N ARG A 94 -9.24 5.18 -0.30
CA ARG A 94 -8.35 4.13 -0.79
C ARG A 94 -7.10 4.75 -1.41
N SER A 95 -5.95 4.32 -0.92
CA SER A 95 -4.65 4.76 -1.44
C SER A 95 -4.34 4.17 -2.82
N ALA A 96 -3.59 4.92 -3.64
CA ALA A 96 -3.25 4.61 -5.03
C ALA A 96 -1.74 4.67 -5.30
N TRP A 97 -0.93 4.05 -4.43
CA TRP A 97 0.51 4.22 -4.48
C TRP A 97 1.14 3.69 -5.78
N HIS A 98 0.60 2.61 -6.36
CA HIS A 98 1.14 2.01 -7.58
C HIS A 98 0.90 2.89 -8.81
N SER A 99 -0.33 3.37 -9.02
CA SER A 99 -0.69 4.22 -10.17
C SER A 99 -0.22 5.67 -10.02
N ASN A 100 0.16 6.12 -8.82
CA ASN A 100 0.68 7.47 -8.61
C ASN A 100 2.00 7.67 -9.38
N LYS A 101 2.00 8.60 -10.35
CA LYS A 101 3.13 8.89 -11.24
C LYS A 101 4.42 9.32 -10.52
N TYR A 102 4.34 9.85 -9.31
CA TYR A 102 5.50 10.31 -8.54
C TYR A 102 6.07 9.26 -7.59
N ILE A 103 5.33 8.17 -7.34
CA ILE A 103 5.64 7.22 -6.27
C ILE A 103 5.82 5.80 -6.84
N ARG A 104 4.90 5.38 -7.72
CA ARG A 104 4.98 4.15 -8.53
C ARG A 104 5.11 2.85 -7.73
N GLY A 105 4.65 2.84 -6.49
CA GLY A 105 4.79 1.74 -5.53
C GLY A 105 4.74 2.26 -4.09
N SER A 106 4.74 1.37 -3.10
CA SER A 106 4.72 1.77 -1.69
C SER A 106 6.13 2.06 -1.16
N TYR A 107 7.01 1.07 -1.23
CA TYR A 107 8.40 1.11 -0.75
C TYR A 107 9.21 0.01 -1.42
N SER A 108 10.54 0.17 -1.44
CA SER A 108 11.45 -0.82 -1.99
C SER A 108 11.42 -2.13 -1.21
N TYR A 109 11.75 -3.25 -1.84
CA TYR A 109 11.96 -4.54 -1.19
C TYR A 109 13.11 -5.29 -1.86
N ALA A 110 13.74 -6.24 -1.16
CA ALA A 110 14.74 -7.11 -1.77
C ALA A 110 14.02 -8.27 -2.47
N SER A 111 13.99 -8.25 -3.81
CA SER A 111 13.46 -9.37 -4.59
C SER A 111 14.43 -10.57 -4.54
N THR A 112 13.97 -11.74 -4.98
CA THR A 112 14.83 -12.93 -5.13
C THR A 112 15.96 -12.75 -6.15
N ALA A 113 15.84 -11.76 -7.03
CA ALA A 113 16.88 -11.39 -7.98
C ALA A 113 17.84 -10.31 -7.44
N SER A 114 17.56 -9.73 -6.27
CA SER A 114 18.33 -8.61 -5.73
C SER A 114 19.41 -9.06 -4.74
N THR A 115 20.53 -8.34 -4.75
CA THR A 115 21.63 -8.52 -3.80
C THR A 115 21.87 -7.27 -2.96
N LYS A 116 22.63 -7.42 -1.86
CA LYS A 116 23.10 -6.25 -1.08
C LYS A 116 23.95 -5.29 -1.93
N HIS A 117 24.53 -5.75 -3.03
CA HIS A 117 25.32 -4.93 -3.92
C HIS A 117 24.47 -3.90 -4.66
N ASP A 118 23.25 -4.27 -5.08
CA ASP A 118 22.38 -3.40 -5.87
C ASP A 118 22.04 -2.11 -5.13
N ARG A 119 21.75 -2.21 -3.81
CA ARG A 119 21.48 -1.03 -2.98
C ARG A 119 22.72 -0.16 -2.79
N LYS A 120 23.88 -0.78 -2.65
CA LYS A 120 25.16 -0.04 -2.59
C LYS A 120 25.42 0.69 -3.90
N GLN A 121 25.11 0.07 -5.04
CA GLN A 121 25.20 0.71 -6.35
C GLN A 121 24.18 1.85 -6.49
N LEU A 122 22.93 1.66 -6.06
CA LEU A 122 21.89 2.69 -6.08
C LEU A 122 22.27 3.90 -5.22
N ALA A 123 22.93 3.68 -4.08
CA ALA A 123 23.40 4.74 -3.19
C ALA A 123 24.68 5.44 -3.69
N ALA A 124 25.35 4.90 -4.71
CA ALA A 124 26.63 5.44 -5.17
C ALA A 124 26.44 6.78 -5.87
N ALA A 125 27.25 7.77 -5.49
CA ALA A 125 27.29 9.05 -6.17
C ALA A 125 27.81 8.89 -7.61
N TYR A 126 27.25 9.65 -8.55
CA TYR A 126 27.87 9.84 -9.85
C TYR A 126 28.96 10.92 -9.74
N ALA A 127 30.21 10.51 -9.91
CA ALA A 127 31.39 11.35 -9.68
C ALA A 127 32.48 11.12 -10.76
N PRO A 128 32.30 11.59 -12.01
CA PRO A 128 33.21 11.32 -13.12
C PRO A 128 34.64 11.80 -12.87
N ASP A 129 34.81 12.94 -12.19
CA ASP A 129 36.12 13.53 -11.88
C ASP A 129 36.49 13.38 -10.41
N ARG A 130 35.97 12.35 -9.72
CA ARG A 130 36.00 12.18 -8.25
C ARG A 130 35.29 13.29 -7.47
N VAL A 131 34.62 14.21 -8.16
CA VAL A 131 33.73 15.23 -7.59
C VAL A 131 32.30 14.74 -7.71
N PRO A 132 31.56 14.54 -6.60
CA PRO A 132 30.15 14.17 -6.62
C PRO A 132 29.33 15.21 -7.39
N ARG A 133 28.71 14.80 -8.51
CA ARG A 133 27.81 15.65 -9.32
C ARG A 133 26.35 15.31 -9.08
N ILE A 134 26.05 14.03 -8.89
CA ILE A 134 24.70 13.53 -8.58
C ILE A 134 24.81 12.62 -7.37
N LEU A 135 23.97 12.89 -6.38
CA LEU A 135 23.84 12.12 -5.15
C LEU A 135 22.45 11.51 -5.11
N PHE A 136 22.35 10.30 -4.56
CA PHE A 136 21.09 9.59 -4.36
C PHE A 136 20.82 9.45 -2.87
N ALA A 137 19.58 9.70 -2.47
CA ALA A 137 19.09 9.55 -1.11
C ALA A 137 17.65 9.03 -1.14
N GLY A 138 17.13 8.62 0.01
CA GLY A 138 15.81 8.01 0.15
C GLY A 138 15.88 6.58 0.65
N GLU A 139 14.74 6.03 1.06
CA GLU A 139 14.65 4.73 1.75
C GLU A 139 15.39 3.60 1.00
N ALA A 140 15.29 3.60 -0.34
CA ALA A 140 15.83 2.53 -1.16
C ALA A 140 17.36 2.49 -1.17
N THR A 141 18.02 3.61 -0.83
CA THR A 141 19.49 3.75 -0.85
C THR A 141 20.14 3.27 0.45
N HIS A 142 19.35 2.98 1.49
CA HIS A 142 19.89 2.47 2.74
C HIS A 142 20.12 0.95 2.67
N GLN A 143 21.33 0.47 2.98
CA GLN A 143 21.67 -0.95 2.79
C GLN A 143 20.95 -1.91 3.75
N GLN A 144 20.69 -1.48 4.99
CA GLN A 144 20.11 -2.34 6.04
C GLN A 144 18.64 -2.02 6.33
N TYR A 145 18.30 -0.76 6.61
CA TYR A 145 16.97 -0.32 7.03
C TYR A 145 16.10 0.28 5.92
N TYR A 146 16.26 -0.18 4.67
CA TYR A 146 15.39 0.25 3.56
C TYR A 146 13.90 -0.01 3.88
N SER A 147 13.02 0.61 3.10
CA SER A 147 11.57 0.65 3.31
C SER A 147 11.10 1.46 4.54
N THR A 148 11.98 2.25 5.17
CA THR A 148 11.65 3.01 6.37
C THR A 148 11.86 4.51 6.21
N VAL A 149 11.10 5.29 6.99
CA VAL A 149 11.24 6.75 7.06
C VAL A 149 12.61 7.15 7.63
N ASN A 150 13.09 6.45 8.66
CA ASN A 150 14.39 6.73 9.27
C ASN A 150 15.53 6.55 8.25
N ALA A 151 15.49 5.49 7.44
CA ALA A 151 16.47 5.32 6.35
C ALA A 151 16.44 6.45 5.32
N ALA A 152 15.24 6.92 4.94
CA ALA A 152 15.12 8.06 4.03
C ALA A 152 15.75 9.32 4.63
N MET A 153 15.50 9.57 5.92
CA MET A 153 16.06 10.71 6.64
C MET A 153 17.60 10.62 6.76
N GLU A 154 18.12 9.48 7.21
CA GLU A 154 19.56 9.27 7.41
C GLU A 154 20.36 9.40 6.11
N THR A 155 19.86 8.81 5.02
CA THR A 155 20.50 8.92 3.70
C THR A 155 20.47 10.35 3.16
N GLY A 156 19.40 11.10 3.42
CA GLY A 156 19.32 12.53 3.11
C GLY A 156 20.36 13.36 3.87
N ILE A 157 20.52 13.13 5.17
CA ILE A 157 21.56 13.78 5.99
C ILE A 157 22.95 13.44 5.46
N GLN A 158 23.20 12.18 5.10
CA GLN A 158 24.49 11.75 4.55
C GLN A 158 24.81 12.42 3.21
N ALA A 159 23.81 12.56 2.32
CA ALA A 159 23.98 13.29 1.07
C ALA A 159 24.31 14.77 1.33
N ALA A 160 23.62 15.43 2.27
CA ALA A 160 23.90 16.81 2.66
C ALA A 160 25.33 17.00 3.20
N LYS A 161 25.79 16.10 4.08
CA LYS A 161 27.18 16.11 4.58
C LYS A 161 28.20 15.97 3.45
N THR A 162 27.92 15.11 2.47
CA THR A 162 28.79 14.90 1.30
C THR A 162 28.88 16.17 0.44
N ILE A 163 27.77 16.89 0.28
CA ILE A 163 27.78 18.20 -0.40
C ILE A 163 28.66 19.17 0.37
N LEU A 164 28.44 19.33 1.67
CA LEU A 164 29.20 20.26 2.52
C LEU A 164 30.71 19.98 2.52
N SER A 165 31.13 18.72 2.47
CA SER A 165 32.56 18.36 2.41
C SER A 165 33.21 18.58 1.04
N THR A 166 32.41 18.81 -0.01
CA THR A 166 32.90 18.98 -1.40
C THR A 166 32.95 20.44 -1.83
N ILE A 167 32.14 21.30 -1.20
CA ILE A 167 32.03 22.73 -1.54
C ILE A 167 32.89 23.65 -0.64
N ASN A 168 33.48 23.11 0.42
CA ASN A 168 34.47 23.80 1.27
C ASN A 168 35.89 23.41 0.84
#